data_AF-A0A930R4Y6-F1
#
_entry.id   AF-A0A930R4Y6-F1
#
_cell.length_a   1.000
_cell.length_b   1.000
_cell.length_c   1.000
_cell.angle_alpha   90.00
_cell.angle_beta   90.00
_cell.angle_gamma   90.00
#
_symmetry.space_group_name_H-M   'P 1'
#
loop_
_entity.id
_entity.type
_entity.pdbx_description
1 polymer ?
#
loop_
_entity_poly.entity_id
_entity_poly.type
_entity_poly.pdbx_seq_one_letter_code
_entity_poly.pdbx_strand_id
1 'polypeptide(L)'
;MNIEKMTTTMQQALGQAQQIAMVRKHQEIDIPHLWKVFMEPNHFARNIYSDLQVNDKEFEELIDKELDRISVVEGQNVQYGQSMSQNLYRLFTEAEKIRESFKDDYLSTEVVVLALMELQNYPLTRYLVQHHVTKEKLRARIEELRGGERVTSQNQEEQYEALSKYARNLNEAVQSGKQDPVIGRDEEIRDVIRILSRKTKNNPVLIGEPGVGKTAIVEGLAQRIVKKDVPENLKDKLIYSLDMGALIAGAKYRGEFEERLKAVLKEVTKSEGRIILFIDEIHTIVGAGKTEGSMDAGNLLKPMLARGELHCIGATTLDEYRENMEKDKALERRFQKVLVQEPTVEDTISILRGLKERFEIHHSVNIHDSALVAAATLSNRYITDRFLPDKAIDLVDEACATIRVEMNSMPTELDAVTRRLMQLEIEEQALKMEKDDASQKRLAILQEELAEQREKANNLKMKWEIEKEEVNKIRNKREEIDRAKRELEQA
;
A
#
# COMPACT_ATOMS: atom_id res chain seq x y z
N MET A 1 -6.38 -13.83 -36.67
CA MET A 1 -6.30 -13.71 -35.19
C MET A 1 -7.63 -13.19 -34.70
N ASN A 2 -8.24 -13.83 -33.69
CA ASN A 2 -9.51 -13.37 -33.11
C ASN A 2 -9.23 -12.69 -31.77
N ILE A 3 -9.35 -11.36 -31.71
CA ILE A 3 -9.10 -10.57 -30.49
C ILE A 3 -10.07 -10.98 -29.37
N GLU A 4 -11.29 -11.40 -29.69
CA GLU A 4 -12.28 -11.85 -28.70
C GLU A 4 -11.87 -13.15 -27.98
N LYS A 5 -10.93 -13.90 -28.55
CA LYS A 5 -10.32 -15.10 -27.94
C LYS A 5 -9.06 -14.77 -27.13
N MET A 6 -8.78 -13.52 -26.85
CA MET A 6 -7.76 -13.12 -25.87
C MET A 6 -8.40 -12.90 -24.50
N THR A 7 -7.62 -13.05 -23.44
CA THR A 7 -8.03 -12.63 -22.09
C THR A 7 -8.24 -11.12 -22.01
N THR A 8 -9.00 -10.67 -21.02
CA THR A 8 -9.27 -9.25 -20.78
C THR A 8 -7.97 -8.46 -20.59
N THR A 9 -7.03 -9.02 -19.82
CA THR A 9 -5.70 -8.42 -19.59
C THR A 9 -4.93 -8.25 -20.90
N MET A 10 -4.92 -9.27 -21.77
CA MET A 10 -4.26 -9.16 -23.09
C MET A 10 -4.93 -8.16 -24.03
N GLN A 11 -6.26 -8.09 -24.04
CA GLN A 11 -6.99 -7.11 -24.84
C GLN A 11 -6.67 -5.69 -24.39
N GLN A 12 -6.64 -5.45 -23.07
CA GLN A 12 -6.25 -4.17 -22.48
C GLN A 12 -4.80 -3.82 -22.81
N ALA A 13 -3.88 -4.77 -22.67
CA ALA A 13 -2.47 -4.55 -22.98
C ALA A 13 -2.25 -4.19 -24.45
N LEU A 14 -2.96 -4.82 -25.37
CA LEU A 14 -2.90 -4.49 -26.80
C LEU A 14 -3.47 -3.08 -27.07
N GLY A 15 -4.56 -2.70 -26.40
CA GLY A 15 -5.12 -1.35 -26.48
C GLY A 15 -4.15 -0.27 -25.97
N GLN A 16 -3.44 -0.53 -24.87
CA GLN A 16 -2.41 0.37 -24.35
C GLN A 16 -1.18 0.42 -25.27
N ALA A 17 -0.74 -0.72 -25.82
CA ALA A 17 0.36 -0.77 -26.79
C ALA A 17 0.04 0.06 -28.05
N GLN A 18 -1.23 0.05 -28.49
CA GLN A 18 -1.71 0.91 -29.57
C GLN A 18 -1.60 2.40 -29.20
N GLN A 19 -1.96 2.79 -27.97
CA GLN A 19 -1.81 4.16 -27.51
C GLN A 19 -0.33 4.60 -27.48
N ILE A 20 0.58 3.72 -27.04
CA ILE A 20 2.02 4.00 -27.06
C ILE A 20 2.50 4.23 -28.50
N ALA A 21 2.09 3.39 -29.45
CA ALA A 21 2.41 3.57 -30.87
C ALA A 21 1.88 4.90 -31.42
N MET A 22 0.67 5.30 -31.02
CA MET A 22 0.07 6.59 -31.42
C MET A 22 0.83 7.78 -30.85
N VAL A 23 1.18 7.77 -29.56
CA VAL A 23 1.93 8.84 -28.90
C VAL A 23 3.33 8.99 -29.50
N ARG A 24 4.00 7.87 -29.79
CA ARG A 24 5.33 7.85 -30.43
C ARG A 24 5.28 8.01 -31.94
N LYS A 25 4.10 8.18 -32.55
CA LYS A 25 3.87 8.33 -34.00
C LYS A 25 4.48 7.18 -34.83
N HIS A 26 4.36 5.96 -34.33
CA HIS A 26 4.71 4.74 -35.05
C HIS A 26 3.51 4.24 -35.87
N GLN A 27 3.74 3.86 -37.13
CA GLN A 27 2.66 3.39 -38.02
C GLN A 27 2.06 2.06 -37.57
N GLU A 28 2.90 1.15 -37.08
CA GLU A 28 2.51 -0.21 -36.71
C GLU A 28 2.76 -0.46 -35.21
N ILE A 29 1.92 -1.30 -34.62
CA ILE A 29 2.16 -1.84 -33.28
C ILE A 29 3.19 -2.97 -33.44
N ASP A 30 4.32 -2.83 -32.76
CA ASP A 30 5.40 -3.83 -32.71
C ASP A 30 5.61 -4.36 -31.29
N ILE A 31 6.34 -5.48 -31.14
CA ILE A 31 6.64 -6.16 -29.87
C ILE A 31 7.08 -5.20 -28.74
N PRO A 32 7.96 -4.19 -28.94
CA PRO A 32 8.40 -3.33 -27.84
C PRO A 32 7.27 -2.50 -27.23
N HIS A 33 6.21 -2.18 -28.00
CA HIS A 33 5.05 -1.48 -27.47
C HIS A 33 4.28 -2.35 -26.47
N LEU A 34 4.08 -3.61 -26.82
CA LEU A 34 3.40 -4.57 -25.95
C LEU A 34 4.25 -4.91 -24.73
N TRP A 35 5.57 -5.05 -24.90
CA TRP A 35 6.48 -5.29 -23.79
C TRP A 35 6.62 -4.08 -22.85
N LYS A 36 6.48 -2.85 -23.37
CA LYS A 36 6.45 -1.67 -22.52
C LYS A 36 5.28 -1.70 -21.55
N VAL A 37 4.12 -2.17 -22.00
CA VAL A 37 2.94 -2.39 -21.14
C VAL A 37 3.16 -3.53 -20.15
N PHE A 38 3.72 -4.64 -20.60
CA PHE A 38 3.99 -5.80 -19.73
C PHE A 38 4.97 -5.53 -18.60
N MET A 39 5.86 -4.56 -18.76
CA MET A 39 6.84 -4.15 -17.75
C MET A 39 6.33 -3.05 -16.82
N GLU A 40 5.08 -2.60 -16.94
CA GLU A 40 4.51 -1.64 -15.98
C GLU A 40 4.49 -2.22 -14.54
N PRO A 41 4.65 -1.39 -13.48
CA PRO A 41 4.83 -1.87 -12.11
C PRO A 41 3.73 -2.80 -11.57
N ASN A 42 2.50 -2.69 -12.08
CA ASN A 42 1.36 -3.49 -11.62
C ASN A 42 1.00 -4.64 -12.59
N HIS A 43 1.79 -4.84 -13.64
CA HIS A 43 1.51 -5.87 -14.64
C HIS A 43 2.20 -7.18 -14.25
N PHE A 44 1.43 -8.26 -14.06
CA PHE A 44 1.97 -9.54 -13.54
C PHE A 44 3.06 -10.17 -14.43
N ALA A 45 3.04 -9.89 -15.74
CA ALA A 45 4.10 -10.31 -16.66
C ALA A 45 5.50 -9.82 -16.24
N ARG A 46 5.59 -8.65 -15.58
CA ARG A 46 6.82 -8.14 -14.98
C ARG A 46 7.37 -9.10 -13.93
N ASN A 47 6.50 -9.60 -13.04
CA ASN A 47 6.87 -10.51 -11.95
C ASN A 47 7.53 -11.79 -12.49
N ILE A 48 7.05 -12.31 -13.63
CA ILE A 48 7.67 -13.47 -14.30
C ILE A 48 9.16 -13.23 -14.59
N TYR A 49 9.52 -12.04 -15.06
CA TYR A 49 10.91 -11.69 -15.34
C TYR A 49 11.71 -11.44 -14.07
N SER A 50 11.13 -10.72 -13.09
CA SER A 50 11.80 -10.42 -11.82
C SER A 50 12.11 -11.70 -11.02
N ASP A 51 11.20 -12.68 -10.99
CA ASP A 51 11.40 -13.98 -10.35
C ASP A 51 12.53 -14.80 -11.00
N LEU A 52 12.72 -14.61 -12.31
CA LEU A 52 13.80 -15.21 -13.08
C LEU A 52 15.10 -14.39 -13.02
N GLN A 53 15.17 -13.42 -12.09
CA GLN A 53 16.34 -12.57 -11.82
C GLN A 53 16.76 -11.70 -13.00
N VAL A 54 15.81 -11.34 -13.87
CA VAL A 54 16.04 -10.32 -14.88
C VAL A 54 16.12 -8.96 -14.21
N ASN A 55 17.08 -8.12 -14.61
CA ASN A 55 17.13 -6.74 -14.13
C ASN A 55 16.07 -5.91 -14.85
N ASP A 56 14.94 -5.67 -14.17
CA ASP A 56 13.81 -4.90 -14.70
C ASP A 56 14.23 -3.58 -15.36
N LYS A 57 15.16 -2.83 -14.75
CA LYS A 57 15.57 -1.52 -15.25
C LYS A 57 16.33 -1.63 -16.57
N GLU A 58 17.30 -2.54 -16.62
CA GLU A 58 18.07 -2.79 -17.85
C GLU A 58 17.16 -3.31 -18.99
N PHE A 59 16.18 -4.15 -18.65
CA PHE A 59 15.25 -4.68 -19.63
C PHE A 59 14.29 -3.61 -20.15
N GLU A 60 13.77 -2.75 -19.28
CA GLU A 60 12.98 -1.57 -19.66
C GLU A 60 13.78 -0.61 -20.55
N GLU A 61 15.04 -0.34 -20.23
CA GLU A 61 15.93 0.49 -21.05
C GLU A 61 16.15 -0.09 -22.46
N LEU A 62 16.29 -1.42 -22.56
CA LEU A 62 16.37 -2.11 -23.85
C LEU A 62 15.06 -1.96 -24.65
N ILE A 63 13.91 -2.12 -23.99
CA ILE A 63 12.60 -1.95 -24.63
C ILE A 63 12.44 -0.53 -25.17
N ASP A 64 12.79 0.48 -24.38
CA ASP A 64 12.74 1.89 -24.80
C ASP A 64 13.69 2.15 -25.97
N LYS A 65 14.88 1.55 -25.98
CA LYS A 65 15.83 1.64 -27.10
C LYS A 65 15.30 0.99 -28.38
N GLU A 66 14.61 -0.14 -28.29
CA GLU A 66 13.98 -0.74 -29.47
C GLU A 66 12.78 0.07 -29.95
N LEU A 67 12.02 0.70 -29.04
CA LEU A 67 10.98 1.68 -29.42
C LEU A 67 11.57 2.87 -30.17
N ASP A 68 12.67 3.45 -29.69
CA ASP A 68 13.32 4.61 -30.31
C ASP A 68 13.93 4.32 -31.70
N ARG A 69 14.15 3.03 -32.03
CA ARG A 69 14.63 2.60 -33.35
C ARG A 69 13.53 2.53 -34.40
N ILE A 70 12.26 2.47 -33.98
CA ILE A 70 11.14 2.42 -34.92
C ILE A 70 11.02 3.79 -35.58
N SER A 71 10.90 3.79 -36.91
CA SER A 71 10.81 5.03 -37.68
C SER A 71 9.55 5.82 -37.31
N VAL A 72 9.75 7.06 -36.90
CA VAL A 72 8.68 8.05 -36.72
C VAL A 72 8.21 8.52 -38.09
N VAL A 73 6.90 8.47 -38.34
CA VAL A 73 6.30 8.97 -39.58
C VAL A 73 5.40 10.15 -39.27
N GLU A 74 5.47 11.22 -40.06
CA GLU A 74 4.60 12.39 -39.90
C GLU A 74 3.88 12.71 -41.22
N GLY A 75 2.58 13.03 -41.14
CA GLY A 75 1.78 13.43 -42.30
C GLY A 75 0.30 13.61 -41.95
N GLN A 76 -0.43 14.34 -42.79
CA GLN A 76 -1.84 14.72 -42.53
C GLN A 76 -2.84 13.54 -42.57
N ASN A 77 -2.45 12.38 -43.11
CA ASN A 77 -3.30 11.18 -43.23
C ASN A 77 -2.62 9.90 -42.70
N VAL A 78 -1.66 10.03 -41.78
CA VAL A 78 -0.98 8.85 -41.22
C VAL A 78 -1.85 8.26 -40.11
N GLN A 79 -2.24 7.00 -40.30
CA GLN A 79 -2.94 6.22 -39.29
C GLN A 79 -1.90 5.50 -38.42
N TYR A 80 -1.72 5.99 -37.19
CA TYR A 80 -0.79 5.40 -36.24
C TYR A 80 -1.40 4.19 -35.53
N GLY A 81 -0.60 3.14 -35.31
CA GLY A 81 -0.98 1.97 -34.53
C GLY A 81 -2.22 1.21 -35.05
N GLN A 82 -2.58 1.32 -36.34
CA GLN A 82 -3.75 0.62 -36.90
C GLN A 82 -3.44 -0.80 -37.39
N SER A 83 -2.19 -1.08 -37.76
CA SER A 83 -1.72 -2.40 -38.16
C SER A 83 -0.71 -2.96 -37.16
N MET A 84 -0.49 -4.27 -37.19
CA MET A 84 0.56 -4.94 -36.44
C MET A 84 1.77 -5.15 -37.35
N SER A 85 2.96 -5.05 -36.77
CA SER A 85 4.19 -5.39 -37.47
C SER A 85 4.23 -6.89 -37.82
N GLN A 86 5.06 -7.24 -38.81
CA GLN A 86 5.30 -8.64 -39.15
C GLN A 86 5.88 -9.44 -37.96
N ASN A 87 6.68 -8.80 -37.11
CA ASN A 87 7.24 -9.41 -35.92
C ASN A 87 6.16 -9.74 -34.89
N LEU A 88 5.27 -8.79 -34.60
CA LEU A 88 4.16 -8.98 -33.67
C LEU A 88 3.17 -10.02 -34.18
N TYR A 89 2.87 -10.03 -35.48
CA TYR A 89 2.04 -11.07 -36.09
C TYR A 89 2.66 -12.46 -35.95
N ARG A 90 3.98 -12.59 -36.19
CA ARG A 90 4.70 -13.85 -36.01
C ARG A 90 4.68 -14.30 -34.55
N LEU A 91 4.88 -13.39 -33.60
CA LEU A 91 4.78 -13.67 -32.17
C LEU A 91 3.41 -14.27 -31.81
N PHE A 92 2.31 -13.63 -32.22
CA PHE A 92 0.97 -14.14 -31.94
C PHE A 92 0.69 -15.49 -32.61
N THR A 93 1.28 -15.75 -33.78
CA THR A 93 1.16 -17.04 -34.44
C THR A 93 1.85 -18.15 -33.64
N GLU A 94 3.03 -17.89 -33.09
CA GLU A 94 3.71 -18.85 -32.19
C GLU A 94 2.96 -18.99 -30.85
N ALA A 95 2.43 -17.90 -30.32
CA ALA A 95 1.62 -17.90 -29.11
C ALA A 95 0.36 -18.76 -29.26
N GLU A 96 -0.29 -18.73 -30.42
CA GLU A 96 -1.47 -19.57 -30.70
C GLU A 96 -1.14 -21.07 -30.67
N LYS A 97 0.02 -21.48 -31.21
CA LYS A 97 0.48 -22.88 -31.13
C LYS A 97 0.72 -23.31 -29.69
N ILE A 98 1.31 -22.43 -28.88
CA ILE A 98 1.57 -22.68 -27.47
C ILE A 98 0.24 -22.77 -26.70
N ARG A 99 -0.72 -21.89 -26.97
CA ARG A 99 -2.10 -21.92 -26.42
C ARG A 99 -2.77 -23.26 -26.68
N GLU A 100 -2.71 -23.75 -27.92
CA GLU A 100 -3.23 -25.07 -28.30
C GLU A 100 -2.52 -26.20 -27.55
N SER A 101 -1.20 -26.11 -27.37
CA SER A 101 -0.42 -27.11 -26.62
C SER A 101 -0.80 -27.18 -25.14
N PHE A 102 -1.13 -26.04 -24.53
CA PHE A 102 -1.67 -25.96 -23.16
C PHE A 102 -3.16 -26.33 -23.07
N LYS A 103 -3.84 -26.47 -24.22
CA LYS A 103 -5.29 -26.70 -24.32
C LYS A 103 -6.11 -25.60 -23.64
N ASP A 104 -5.61 -24.38 -23.72
CA ASP A 104 -6.28 -23.17 -23.24
C ASP A 104 -7.36 -22.76 -24.24
N ASP A 105 -8.44 -22.12 -23.77
CA ASP A 105 -9.52 -21.61 -24.62
C ASP A 105 -9.27 -20.16 -25.07
N TYR A 106 -8.53 -19.40 -24.26
CA TYR A 106 -8.16 -18.01 -24.50
C TYR A 106 -6.64 -17.81 -24.57
N LEU A 107 -6.19 -16.86 -25.38
CA LEU A 107 -4.78 -16.46 -25.48
C LEU A 107 -4.45 -15.49 -24.35
N SER A 108 -3.54 -15.90 -23.48
CA SER A 108 -3.16 -15.18 -22.27
C SER A 108 -1.78 -14.54 -22.34
N THR A 109 -1.49 -13.60 -21.42
CA THR A 109 -0.23 -12.86 -21.44
C THR A 109 0.98 -13.75 -21.23
N GLU A 110 0.90 -14.72 -20.34
CA GLU A 110 2.00 -15.64 -20.08
C GLU A 110 2.35 -16.51 -21.30
N VAL A 111 1.35 -16.84 -22.14
CA VAL A 111 1.58 -17.58 -23.40
C VAL A 111 2.32 -16.71 -24.40
N VAL A 112 1.97 -15.42 -24.50
CA VAL A 112 2.65 -14.45 -25.37
C VAL A 112 4.08 -14.19 -24.90
N VAL A 113 4.29 -14.09 -23.58
CA VAL A 113 5.62 -14.00 -22.97
C VAL A 113 6.46 -15.23 -23.31
N LEU A 114 5.89 -16.45 -23.20
CA LEU A 114 6.59 -17.67 -23.58
C LEU A 114 6.91 -17.73 -25.08
N ALA A 115 5.98 -17.26 -25.93
CA ALA A 115 6.13 -17.25 -27.37
C ALA A 115 7.29 -16.36 -27.85
N LEU A 116 7.69 -15.34 -27.07
CA LEU A 116 8.85 -14.51 -27.39
C LEU A 116 10.13 -15.34 -27.52
N MET A 117 10.24 -16.45 -26.76
CA MET A 117 11.40 -17.33 -26.81
C MET A 117 11.52 -18.11 -28.12
N GLU A 118 10.45 -18.19 -28.94
CA GLU A 118 10.50 -18.76 -30.29
C GLU A 118 11.16 -17.82 -31.30
N LEU A 119 11.20 -16.52 -31.01
CA LEU A 119 11.79 -15.50 -31.87
C LEU A 119 13.27 -15.31 -31.51
N GLN A 120 14.09 -16.35 -31.70
CA GLN A 120 15.48 -16.45 -31.20
C GLN A 120 16.39 -15.26 -31.56
N ASN A 121 16.18 -14.62 -32.72
CA ASN A 121 17.00 -13.50 -33.19
C ASN A 121 16.50 -12.12 -32.74
N TYR A 122 15.35 -12.06 -32.05
CA TYR A 122 14.77 -10.79 -31.62
C TYR A 122 15.57 -10.17 -30.47
N PRO A 123 15.76 -8.83 -30.42
CA PRO A 123 16.58 -8.18 -29.40
C PRO A 123 16.20 -8.55 -27.95
N LEU A 124 14.91 -8.55 -27.62
CA LEU A 124 14.44 -8.91 -26.28
C LEU A 124 14.74 -10.38 -25.93
N THR A 125 14.54 -11.31 -26.88
CA THR A 125 14.87 -12.72 -26.69
C THR A 125 16.36 -12.95 -26.48
N ARG A 126 17.21 -12.25 -27.24
CA ARG A 126 18.66 -12.33 -27.08
C ARG A 126 19.11 -11.85 -25.71
N TYR A 127 18.52 -10.76 -25.21
CA TYR A 127 18.78 -10.27 -23.86
C TYR A 127 18.41 -11.31 -22.80
N LEU A 128 17.19 -11.86 -22.85
CA LEU A 128 16.75 -12.90 -21.92
C LEU A 128 17.69 -14.11 -21.90
N VAL A 129 18.11 -14.58 -23.07
CA VAL A 129 19.06 -15.71 -23.19
C VAL A 129 20.45 -15.36 -22.63
N GLN A 130 20.96 -14.15 -22.88
CA GLN A 130 22.24 -13.67 -22.31
C GLN A 130 22.19 -13.59 -20.78
N HIS A 131 21.03 -13.30 -20.22
CA HIS A 131 20.78 -13.29 -18.78
C HIS A 131 20.29 -14.64 -18.25
N HIS A 132 20.56 -15.75 -18.95
CA HIS A 132 20.29 -17.12 -18.51
C HIS A 132 18.82 -17.48 -18.32
N VAL A 133 17.90 -16.72 -18.91
CA VAL A 133 16.48 -17.07 -19.02
C VAL A 133 16.28 -17.93 -20.26
N THR A 134 16.07 -19.23 -20.05
CA THR A 134 15.76 -20.18 -21.13
C THR A 134 14.26 -20.40 -21.24
N LYS A 135 13.82 -20.94 -22.39
CA LYS A 135 12.41 -21.31 -22.62
C LYS A 135 11.90 -22.28 -21.55
N GLU A 136 12.74 -23.21 -21.11
CA GLU A 136 12.39 -24.20 -20.10
C GLU A 136 12.18 -23.56 -18.72
N LYS A 137 13.05 -22.62 -18.32
CA LYS A 137 12.88 -21.88 -17.07
C LYS A 137 11.62 -21.02 -17.08
N LEU A 138 11.39 -20.31 -18.20
CA LEU A 138 10.21 -19.48 -18.37
C LEU A 138 8.93 -20.32 -18.35
N ARG A 139 8.93 -21.47 -19.04
CA ARG A 139 7.82 -22.42 -19.02
C ARG A 139 7.56 -22.97 -17.63
N ALA A 140 8.60 -23.36 -16.90
CA ALA A 140 8.46 -23.88 -15.54
C ALA A 140 7.84 -22.83 -14.60
N ARG A 141 8.27 -21.56 -14.69
CA ARG A 141 7.68 -20.47 -13.90
C ARG A 141 6.22 -20.23 -14.27
N ILE A 142 5.88 -20.27 -15.55
CA ILE A 142 4.48 -20.13 -16.02
C ILE A 142 3.61 -21.29 -15.53
N GLU A 143 4.12 -22.53 -15.57
CA GLU A 143 3.40 -23.70 -15.06
C GLU A 143 3.19 -23.62 -13.54
N GLU A 144 4.16 -23.08 -12.79
CA GLU A 144 4.03 -22.78 -11.37
C GLU A 144 2.95 -21.73 -11.09
N LEU A 145 2.97 -20.61 -11.81
CA LEU A 145 1.96 -19.54 -11.70
C LEU A 145 0.55 -20.04 -12.00
N ARG A 146 0.41 -20.88 -13.03
CA ARG A 146 -0.86 -21.51 -13.39
C ARG A 146 -1.33 -22.52 -12.35
N GLY A 147 -0.41 -23.11 -11.57
CA GLY A 147 -0.72 -24.15 -10.59
C GLY A 147 -1.53 -25.31 -11.19
N GLY A 148 -1.26 -25.66 -12.45
CA GLY A 148 -1.96 -26.70 -13.21
C GLY A 148 -3.29 -26.31 -13.86
N GLU A 149 -3.69 -25.04 -13.79
CA GLU A 149 -4.94 -24.56 -14.38
C GLU A 149 -4.80 -24.17 -15.85
N ARG A 150 -5.92 -24.28 -16.57
CA ARG A 150 -6.04 -23.86 -17.97
C ARG A 150 -6.78 -22.52 -18.04
N VAL A 151 -6.47 -21.75 -19.07
CA VAL A 151 -7.11 -20.46 -19.34
C VAL A 151 -8.42 -20.69 -20.08
N THR A 152 -9.49 -20.95 -19.32
CA THR A 152 -10.83 -21.25 -19.86
C THR A 152 -11.80 -20.07 -19.81
N SER A 153 -11.36 -18.91 -19.32
CA SER A 153 -12.18 -17.69 -19.24
C SER A 153 -11.35 -16.44 -19.59
N GLN A 154 -12.01 -15.36 -20.01
CA GLN A 154 -11.33 -14.10 -20.33
C GLN A 154 -10.66 -13.44 -19.12
N ASN A 155 -11.19 -13.65 -17.91
CA ASN A 155 -10.69 -13.03 -16.67
C ASN A 155 -9.75 -13.94 -15.87
N GLN A 156 -9.30 -15.07 -16.43
CA GLN A 156 -8.50 -16.05 -15.69
C GLN A 156 -7.20 -15.43 -15.10
N GLU A 157 -6.57 -14.52 -15.84
CA GLU A 157 -5.33 -13.85 -15.42
C GLU A 157 -5.51 -12.92 -14.22
N GLU A 158 -6.71 -12.38 -14.02
CA GLU A 158 -7.00 -11.53 -12.85
C GLU A 158 -6.96 -12.35 -11.56
N GLN A 159 -7.18 -13.66 -11.64
CA GLN A 159 -7.13 -14.59 -10.51
C GLN A 159 -5.71 -14.99 -10.11
N TYR A 160 -4.69 -14.66 -10.91
CA TYR A 160 -3.31 -14.90 -10.56
C TYR A 160 -2.83 -13.91 -9.51
N GLU A 161 -2.07 -14.42 -8.53
CA GLU A 161 -1.49 -13.65 -7.42
C GLU A 161 -2.54 -12.80 -6.68
N ALA A 162 -3.72 -13.37 -6.46
CA ALA A 162 -4.82 -12.66 -5.81
C ALA A 162 -4.44 -12.20 -4.39
N LEU A 163 -3.61 -12.97 -3.68
CA LEU A 163 -3.10 -12.59 -2.37
C LEU A 163 -2.23 -11.34 -2.39
N SER A 164 -1.38 -11.13 -3.40
CA SER A 164 -0.52 -9.93 -3.46
C SER A 164 -1.32 -8.68 -3.81
N LYS A 165 -2.41 -8.83 -4.59
CA LYS A 165 -3.29 -7.72 -5.02
C LYS A 165 -4.29 -7.31 -3.95
N TYR A 166 -4.86 -8.28 -3.23
CA TYR A 166 -6.01 -8.06 -2.35
C TYR A 166 -5.71 -8.33 -0.87
N ALA A 167 -4.47 -8.68 -0.54
CA ALA A 167 -4.04 -8.83 0.85
C ALA A 167 -2.63 -8.30 1.07
N ARG A 168 -2.35 -7.91 2.30
CA ARG A 168 -1.05 -7.41 2.73
C ARG A 168 -0.33 -8.46 3.57
N ASN A 169 0.89 -8.82 3.20
CA ASN A 169 1.73 -9.70 4.00
C ASN A 169 2.26 -8.95 5.24
N LEU A 170 1.78 -9.32 6.42
CA LEU A 170 2.17 -8.67 7.68
C LEU A 170 3.58 -9.10 8.13
N ASN A 171 4.00 -10.34 7.83
CA ASN A 171 5.34 -10.81 8.15
C ASN A 171 6.41 -10.02 7.38
N GLU A 172 6.16 -9.76 6.09
CA GLU A 172 7.04 -8.94 5.26
C GLU A 172 7.08 -7.48 5.74
N ALA A 173 5.93 -6.94 6.14
CA ALA A 173 5.85 -5.59 6.72
C ALA A 173 6.72 -5.47 7.98
N VAL A 174 6.73 -6.51 8.83
CA VAL A 174 7.61 -6.58 10.01
C VAL A 174 9.08 -6.64 9.62
N GLN A 175 9.45 -7.52 8.67
CA GLN A 175 10.84 -7.65 8.21
C GLN A 175 11.38 -6.36 7.60
N SER A 176 10.51 -5.56 6.97
CA SER A 176 10.88 -4.25 6.42
C SER A 176 11.09 -3.16 7.48
N GLY A 177 10.82 -3.44 8.76
CA GLY A 177 10.94 -2.49 9.88
C GLY A 177 9.85 -1.40 9.91
N LYS A 178 8.87 -1.45 8.99
CA LYS A 178 7.84 -0.41 8.84
C LYS A 178 6.74 -0.48 9.90
N GLN A 179 6.59 -1.58 10.62
CA GLN A 179 5.52 -1.77 11.61
C GLN A 179 5.85 -1.16 12.97
N ASP A 180 4.86 -0.56 13.62
CA ASP A 180 4.99 -0.02 14.97
C ASP A 180 5.22 -1.13 16.01
N PRO A 181 5.97 -0.84 17.09
CA PRO A 181 6.10 -1.79 18.19
C PRO A 181 4.74 -2.03 18.84
N VAL A 182 4.45 -3.29 19.17
CA VAL A 182 3.22 -3.67 19.88
C VAL A 182 3.52 -3.74 21.37
N ILE A 183 2.81 -2.92 22.17
CA ILE A 183 3.01 -2.80 23.61
C ILE A 183 1.76 -3.26 24.36
N GLY A 184 1.94 -4.04 25.43
CA GLY A 184 0.87 -4.35 26.38
C GLY A 184 -0.20 -5.33 25.88
N ARG A 185 0.09 -6.12 24.83
CA ARG A 185 -0.86 -7.10 24.24
C ARG A 185 -0.38 -8.55 24.30
N ASP A 186 0.52 -8.86 25.22
CA ASP A 186 1.18 -10.17 25.31
C ASP A 186 0.24 -11.31 25.70
N GLU A 187 -0.82 -11.03 26.46
CA GLU A 187 -1.80 -12.05 26.86
C GLU A 187 -2.72 -12.41 25.69
N GLU A 188 -3.24 -11.41 24.98
CA GLU A 188 -4.10 -11.62 23.81
C GLU A 188 -3.33 -12.32 22.68
N ILE A 189 -2.07 -11.93 22.44
CA ILE A 189 -1.21 -12.61 21.44
C ILE A 189 -0.98 -14.07 21.85
N ARG A 190 -0.71 -14.35 23.13
CA ARG A 190 -0.57 -15.73 23.63
C ARG A 190 -1.85 -16.54 23.48
N ASP A 191 -3.00 -15.92 23.72
CA ASP A 191 -4.30 -16.56 23.55
C ASP A 191 -4.57 -16.89 22.07
N VAL A 192 -4.24 -15.98 21.15
CA VAL A 192 -4.30 -16.22 19.70
C VAL A 192 -3.39 -17.37 19.29
N ILE A 193 -2.13 -17.40 19.74
CA ILE A 193 -1.18 -18.50 19.49
C ILE A 193 -1.74 -19.84 19.98
N ARG A 194 -2.27 -19.85 21.21
CA ARG A 194 -2.87 -21.04 21.82
C ARG A 194 -4.05 -21.54 21.00
N ILE A 195 -4.92 -20.64 20.53
CA ILE A 195 -6.10 -20.97 19.73
C ILE A 195 -5.70 -21.55 18.37
N LEU A 196 -4.80 -20.89 17.65
CA LEU A 196 -4.31 -21.36 16.34
C LEU A 196 -3.67 -22.75 16.41
N SER A 197 -3.14 -23.12 17.58
CA SER A 197 -2.52 -24.42 17.83
C SER A 197 -3.51 -25.53 18.24
N ARG A 198 -4.81 -25.23 18.37
CA ARG A 198 -5.83 -26.23 18.71
C ARG A 198 -6.19 -27.10 17.50
N LYS A 199 -6.66 -28.31 17.78
CA LYS A 199 -7.24 -29.21 16.75
C LYS A 199 -8.63 -28.78 16.28
N THR A 200 -9.42 -28.18 17.17
CA THR A 200 -10.79 -27.71 16.90
C THR A 200 -11.00 -26.33 17.50
N LYS A 201 -11.90 -25.53 16.91
CA LYS A 201 -12.08 -24.11 17.24
C LYS A 201 -10.74 -23.37 17.22
N ASN A 202 -10.02 -23.54 16.11
CA ASN A 202 -8.66 -23.06 15.92
C ASN A 202 -8.59 -21.73 15.15
N ASN A 203 -9.72 -21.10 14.88
CA ASN A 203 -9.79 -19.76 14.30
C ASN A 203 -10.10 -18.75 15.41
N PRO A 204 -9.17 -17.91 15.85
CA PRO A 204 -9.46 -16.87 16.84
C PRO A 204 -10.32 -15.76 16.21
N VAL A 205 -11.22 -15.21 17.01
CA VAL A 205 -11.93 -13.98 16.69
C VAL A 205 -11.68 -12.96 17.79
N LEU A 206 -11.04 -11.85 17.43
CA LEU A 206 -10.78 -10.70 18.28
C LEU A 206 -12.06 -9.88 18.40
N ILE A 207 -12.63 -9.83 19.60
CA ILE A 207 -13.87 -9.12 19.90
C ILE A 207 -13.55 -7.93 20.80
N GLY A 208 -13.79 -6.73 20.30
CA GLY A 208 -13.56 -5.49 21.03
C GLY A 208 -14.05 -4.29 20.24
N GLU A 209 -14.17 -3.16 20.92
CA GLU A 209 -14.62 -1.92 20.31
C GLU A 209 -13.63 -1.39 19.26
N PRO A 210 -14.05 -0.53 18.32
CA PRO A 210 -13.14 0.12 17.39
C PRO A 210 -12.06 0.92 18.14
N GLY A 211 -10.82 0.87 17.65
CA GLY A 211 -9.71 1.62 18.23
C GLY A 211 -8.99 0.96 19.41
N VAL A 212 -9.46 -0.16 19.96
CA VAL A 212 -8.77 -0.83 21.09
C VAL A 212 -7.46 -1.55 20.72
N GLY A 213 -7.11 -1.63 19.43
CA GLY A 213 -5.87 -2.28 18.96
C GLY A 213 -6.01 -3.76 18.59
N LYS A 214 -7.16 -4.16 18.01
CA LYS A 214 -7.35 -5.53 17.46
C LYS A 214 -6.31 -5.87 16.39
N THR A 215 -6.07 -4.96 15.44
CA THR A 215 -5.06 -5.12 14.39
C THR A 215 -3.65 -5.21 14.97
N ALA A 216 -3.34 -4.43 16.02
CA ALA A 216 -2.05 -4.46 16.69
C ALA A 216 -1.73 -5.84 17.31
N ILE A 217 -2.73 -6.60 17.77
CA ILE A 217 -2.54 -7.98 18.26
C ILE A 217 -2.05 -8.89 17.12
N VAL A 218 -2.62 -8.73 15.92
CA VAL A 218 -2.26 -9.54 14.74
C VAL A 218 -0.87 -9.16 14.22
N GLU A 219 -0.56 -7.87 14.22
CA GLU A 219 0.78 -7.36 13.91
C GLU A 219 1.82 -7.88 14.93
N GLY A 220 1.47 -7.90 16.22
CA GLY A 220 2.32 -8.45 17.28
C GLY A 220 2.53 -9.95 17.12
N LEU A 221 1.53 -10.69 16.65
CA LEU A 221 1.69 -12.10 16.27
C LEU A 221 2.67 -12.24 15.09
N ALA A 222 2.56 -11.41 14.05
CA ALA A 222 3.49 -11.42 12.93
C ALA A 222 4.94 -11.15 13.39
N GLN A 223 5.12 -10.20 14.32
CA GLN A 223 6.41 -9.91 14.95
C GLN A 223 7.00 -11.13 15.65
N ARG A 224 6.18 -11.87 16.41
CA ARG A 224 6.64 -13.08 17.10
C ARG A 224 6.98 -14.22 16.13
N ILE A 225 6.22 -14.40 15.05
CA ILE A 225 6.52 -15.40 14.03
C ILE A 225 7.87 -15.09 13.35
N VAL A 226 8.10 -13.84 12.94
CA VAL A 226 9.37 -13.41 12.32
C VAL A 226 10.55 -13.63 13.26
N LYS A 227 10.38 -13.31 14.56
CA LYS A 227 11.38 -13.57 15.61
C LYS A 227 11.51 -15.04 16.00
N LYS A 228 10.70 -15.93 15.42
CA LYS A 228 10.60 -17.36 15.78
C LYS A 228 10.25 -17.60 17.25
N ASP A 229 9.61 -16.61 17.90
CA ASP A 229 9.07 -16.68 19.27
C ASP A 229 7.62 -17.20 19.27
N VAL A 230 7.44 -18.35 18.62
CA VAL A 230 6.16 -19.07 18.53
C VAL A 230 6.42 -20.58 18.54
N PRO A 231 5.41 -21.40 18.89
CA PRO A 231 5.50 -22.86 18.76
C PRO A 231 5.84 -23.31 17.34
N GLU A 232 6.45 -24.50 17.20
CA GLU A 232 6.93 -25.05 15.92
C GLU A 232 5.87 -25.03 14.81
N ASN A 233 4.60 -25.32 15.13
CA ASN A 233 3.51 -25.33 14.16
C ASN A 233 3.18 -23.95 13.57
N LEU A 234 3.71 -22.86 14.14
CA LEU A 234 3.48 -21.48 13.68
C LEU A 234 4.72 -20.79 13.11
N LYS A 235 5.93 -21.37 13.26
CA LYS A 235 7.18 -20.70 12.87
C LYS A 235 7.26 -20.34 11.39
N ASP A 236 6.74 -21.21 10.52
CA ASP A 236 6.78 -21.03 9.07
C ASP A 236 5.45 -20.51 8.49
N LYS A 237 4.57 -19.98 9.34
CA LYS A 237 3.28 -19.44 8.90
C LYS A 237 3.42 -18.00 8.43
N LEU A 238 2.64 -17.64 7.40
CA LEU A 238 2.54 -16.27 6.90
C LEU A 238 1.16 -15.71 7.25
N ILE A 239 1.11 -14.47 7.71
CA ILE A 239 -0.12 -13.76 8.03
C ILE A 239 -0.39 -12.75 6.92
N TYR A 240 -1.55 -12.90 6.27
CA TYR A 240 -2.02 -11.96 5.26
C TYR A 240 -3.27 -11.24 5.77
N SER A 241 -3.23 -9.91 5.79
CA SER A 241 -4.39 -9.07 6.09
C SER A 241 -5.17 -8.82 4.82
N LEU A 242 -6.43 -9.25 4.78
CA LEU A 242 -7.31 -9.00 3.65
C LEU A 242 -7.65 -7.50 3.55
N ASP A 243 -7.52 -6.93 2.36
CA ASP A 243 -7.93 -5.55 2.08
C ASP A 243 -9.32 -5.54 1.44
N MET A 244 -10.33 -5.25 2.27
CA MET A 244 -11.72 -5.16 1.82
C MET A 244 -11.92 -4.02 0.81
N GLY A 245 -11.18 -2.91 0.96
CA GLY A 245 -11.23 -1.79 0.02
C GLY A 245 -10.74 -2.19 -1.36
N ALA A 246 -9.62 -2.90 -1.44
CA ALA A 246 -9.06 -3.39 -2.70
C ALA A 246 -9.98 -4.40 -3.41
N LEU A 247 -10.67 -5.26 -2.65
CA LEU A 247 -11.63 -6.22 -3.22
C LEU A 247 -12.85 -5.53 -3.84
N ILE A 248 -13.34 -4.46 -3.19
CA ILE A 248 -14.53 -3.70 -3.62
C ILE A 248 -14.18 -2.68 -4.71
N ALA A 249 -12.97 -2.11 -4.68
CA ALA A 249 -12.54 -1.07 -5.61
C ALA A 249 -12.62 -1.55 -7.06
N GLY A 250 -13.33 -0.78 -7.89
CA GLY A 250 -13.51 -1.08 -9.30
C GLY A 250 -14.43 -2.27 -9.60
N ALA A 251 -15.07 -2.89 -8.59
CA ALA A 251 -16.10 -3.89 -8.83
C ALA A 251 -17.39 -3.20 -9.27
N LYS A 252 -17.84 -3.43 -10.50
CA LYS A 252 -19.11 -2.89 -11.02
C LYS A 252 -20.30 -3.73 -10.59
N TYR A 253 -20.06 -5.01 -10.28
CA TYR A 253 -21.06 -6.00 -9.93
C TYR A 253 -20.64 -6.83 -8.72
N ARG A 254 -21.60 -7.29 -7.90
CA ARG A 254 -21.34 -8.13 -6.72
C ARG A 254 -20.57 -9.42 -7.05
N GLY A 255 -20.80 -10.00 -8.23
CA GLY A 255 -20.12 -11.21 -8.68
C GLY A 255 -18.60 -11.04 -8.80
N GLU A 256 -18.12 -9.86 -9.19
CA GLU A 256 -16.69 -9.59 -9.33
C GLU A 256 -15.98 -9.62 -7.96
N PHE A 257 -16.63 -9.08 -6.92
CA PHE A 257 -16.13 -9.19 -5.54
C PHE A 257 -16.01 -10.66 -5.10
N GLU A 258 -17.06 -11.46 -5.32
CA GLU A 258 -17.05 -12.88 -4.96
C GLU A 258 -15.98 -13.66 -5.72
N GLU A 259 -15.77 -13.36 -7.00
CA GLU A 259 -14.71 -13.97 -7.81
C GLU A 259 -13.30 -13.63 -7.28
N ARG A 260 -13.06 -12.37 -6.93
CA ARG A 260 -11.78 -11.92 -6.34
C ARG A 260 -11.54 -12.57 -4.98
N LEU A 261 -12.54 -12.58 -4.10
CA LEU A 261 -12.44 -13.23 -2.80
C LEU A 261 -12.21 -14.74 -2.95
N LYS A 262 -12.90 -15.39 -3.90
CA LYS A 262 -12.71 -16.80 -4.20
C LYS A 262 -11.28 -17.09 -4.70
N ALA A 263 -10.70 -16.20 -5.51
CA ALA A 263 -9.31 -16.32 -5.94
C ALA A 263 -8.33 -16.26 -4.75
N VAL A 264 -8.51 -15.28 -3.85
CA VAL A 264 -7.72 -15.17 -2.60
C VAL A 264 -7.83 -16.46 -1.76
N LEU A 265 -9.06 -16.91 -1.49
CA LEU A 265 -9.31 -18.09 -0.66
C LEU A 265 -8.72 -19.37 -1.28
N LYS A 266 -8.74 -19.49 -2.60
CA LYS A 266 -8.15 -20.60 -3.33
C LYS A 266 -6.63 -20.62 -3.18
N GLU A 267 -5.98 -19.46 -3.24
CA GLU A 267 -4.53 -19.34 -3.02
C GLU A 267 -4.15 -19.68 -1.58
N VAL A 268 -4.91 -19.20 -0.60
CA VAL A 268 -4.74 -19.58 0.82
C VAL A 268 -4.87 -21.09 1.01
N THR A 269 -5.81 -21.74 0.33
CA THR A 269 -6.01 -23.20 0.42
C THR A 269 -4.88 -23.98 -0.23
N LYS A 270 -4.41 -23.53 -1.41
CA LYS A 270 -3.23 -24.10 -2.09
C LYS A 270 -1.95 -24.00 -1.25
N SER A 271 -1.90 -23.07 -0.29
CA SER A 271 -0.76 -22.96 0.63
C SER A 271 -0.64 -24.12 1.63
N GLU A 272 -1.61 -25.05 1.66
CA GLU A 272 -1.67 -26.21 2.57
C GLU A 272 -1.55 -25.79 4.04
N GLY A 273 -2.27 -24.73 4.38
CA GLY A 273 -2.33 -24.19 5.74
C GLY A 273 -1.11 -23.38 6.15
N ARG A 274 -0.14 -23.10 5.26
CA ARG A 274 0.98 -22.18 5.56
C ARG A 274 0.51 -20.74 5.78
N ILE A 275 -0.59 -20.34 5.15
CA ILE A 275 -1.14 -18.99 5.25
C ILE A 275 -2.25 -18.93 6.30
N ILE A 276 -2.17 -17.91 7.16
CA ILE A 276 -3.20 -17.49 8.09
C ILE A 276 -3.79 -16.19 7.54
N LEU A 277 -5.10 -16.21 7.26
CA LEU A 277 -5.79 -15.03 6.74
C LEU A 277 -6.35 -14.19 7.90
N PHE A 278 -5.91 -12.95 8.02
CA PHE A 278 -6.54 -11.97 8.90
C PHE A 278 -7.64 -11.22 8.14
N ILE A 279 -8.83 -11.19 8.73
CA ILE A 279 -10.00 -10.50 8.20
C ILE A 279 -10.47 -9.51 9.26
N ASP A 280 -10.18 -8.24 9.04
CA ASP A 280 -10.79 -7.18 9.83
C ASP A 280 -12.27 -7.03 9.46
N GLU A 281 -13.08 -6.61 10.43
CA GLU A 281 -14.53 -6.51 10.29
C GLU A 281 -15.17 -7.76 9.68
N ILE A 282 -14.79 -8.95 10.17
CA ILE A 282 -15.18 -10.25 9.59
C ILE A 282 -16.70 -10.40 9.42
N HIS A 283 -17.50 -9.74 10.26
CA HIS A 283 -18.96 -9.72 10.16
C HIS A 283 -19.48 -9.17 8.82
N THR A 284 -18.72 -8.31 8.13
CA THR A 284 -19.08 -7.75 6.82
C THR A 284 -19.20 -8.82 5.73
N ILE A 285 -18.44 -9.92 5.85
CA ILE A 285 -18.41 -11.01 4.88
C ILE A 285 -19.16 -12.28 5.32
N VAL A 286 -19.42 -12.45 6.61
CA VAL A 286 -20.21 -13.58 7.16
C VAL A 286 -21.61 -13.19 7.63
N GLY A 287 -21.97 -11.91 7.51
CA GLY A 287 -23.25 -11.36 7.95
C GLY A 287 -24.45 -11.93 7.22
N ALA A 288 -25.49 -12.26 7.98
CA ALA A 288 -26.71 -12.88 7.47
C ALA A 288 -27.58 -11.87 6.71
N GLY A 289 -27.22 -11.51 5.48
CA GLY A 289 -28.09 -11.01 4.40
C GLY A 289 -29.21 -10.00 4.73
N LYS A 290 -29.11 -9.24 5.83
CA LYS A 290 -30.25 -8.48 6.40
C LYS A 290 -30.29 -7.02 5.96
N THR A 291 -29.23 -6.54 5.32
CA THR A 291 -29.25 -5.24 4.64
C THR A 291 -29.23 -5.49 3.14
N GLU A 292 -30.14 -4.83 2.40
CA GLU A 292 -30.14 -4.79 0.93
C GLU A 292 -28.83 -4.13 0.44
N GLY A 293 -27.72 -4.86 0.48
CA GLY A 293 -26.38 -4.27 0.37
C GLY A 293 -25.24 -5.14 0.89
N SER A 294 -25.47 -6.02 1.87
CA SER A 294 -24.39 -6.83 2.48
C SER A 294 -23.83 -7.87 1.51
N MET A 295 -22.51 -7.95 1.42
CA MET A 295 -21.77 -8.93 0.62
C MET A 295 -21.67 -10.25 1.40
N ASP A 296 -22.70 -11.11 1.33
CA ASP A 296 -22.70 -12.40 2.04
C ASP A 296 -21.81 -13.42 1.33
N ALA A 297 -20.52 -13.39 1.65
CA ALA A 297 -19.54 -14.39 1.25
C ALA A 297 -19.43 -15.56 2.26
N GLY A 298 -20.34 -15.65 3.24
CA GLY A 298 -20.32 -16.68 4.26
C GLY A 298 -20.41 -18.09 3.67
N ASN A 299 -21.09 -18.24 2.53
CA ASN A 299 -21.19 -19.50 1.79
C ASN A 299 -19.86 -19.99 1.19
N LEU A 300 -18.92 -19.07 0.92
CA LEU A 300 -17.58 -19.42 0.44
C LEU A 300 -16.69 -19.90 1.60
N LEU A 301 -16.77 -19.22 2.75
CA LEU A 301 -15.91 -19.47 3.91
C LEU A 301 -16.30 -20.73 4.69
N LYS A 302 -17.61 -20.95 4.93
CA LYS A 302 -18.11 -22.02 5.80
C LYS A 302 -17.61 -23.42 5.38
N PRO A 303 -17.63 -23.84 4.10
CA PRO A 303 -17.13 -25.15 3.70
C PRO A 303 -15.63 -25.33 3.96
N MET A 304 -14.83 -24.28 3.73
CA MET A 304 -13.37 -24.32 3.89
C MET A 304 -12.97 -24.37 5.37
N LEU A 305 -13.64 -23.59 6.21
CA LEU A 305 -13.53 -23.65 7.66
C LEU A 305 -14.02 -25.00 8.21
N ALA A 306 -15.04 -25.60 7.59
CA ALA A 306 -15.56 -26.91 7.97
C ALA A 306 -14.54 -28.02 7.74
N ARG A 307 -13.81 -27.97 6.61
CA ARG A 307 -12.75 -28.92 6.24
C ARG A 307 -11.40 -28.66 6.92
N GLY A 308 -11.21 -27.48 7.51
CA GLY A 308 -9.92 -27.09 8.12
C GLY A 308 -8.86 -26.67 7.10
N GLU A 309 -9.29 -26.38 5.87
CA GLU A 309 -8.44 -25.89 4.77
C GLU A 309 -8.07 -24.42 4.95
N LEU A 310 -8.94 -23.65 5.61
CA LEU A 310 -8.74 -22.24 5.89
C LEU A 310 -8.44 -22.02 7.37
N HIS A 311 -7.30 -21.39 7.66
CA HIS A 311 -6.97 -20.85 8.97
C HIS A 311 -7.11 -19.33 8.91
N CYS A 312 -7.92 -18.75 9.80
CA CYS A 312 -8.11 -17.32 9.83
C CYS A 312 -8.18 -16.74 11.24
N ILE A 313 -7.86 -15.45 11.32
CA ILE A 313 -8.06 -14.59 12.48
C ILE A 313 -9.12 -13.57 12.07
N GLY A 314 -10.25 -13.51 12.77
CA GLY A 314 -11.26 -12.47 12.54
C GLY A 314 -11.16 -11.34 13.56
N ALA A 315 -11.60 -10.14 13.19
CA ALA A 315 -11.85 -9.05 14.15
C ALA A 315 -13.25 -8.45 13.94
N THR A 316 -13.95 -8.11 15.03
CA THR A 316 -15.31 -7.55 14.99
C THR A 316 -15.66 -6.90 16.34
N THR A 317 -16.76 -6.17 16.42
CA THR A 317 -17.31 -5.65 17.68
C THR A 317 -18.13 -6.71 18.41
N LEU A 318 -18.46 -6.45 19.68
CA LEU A 318 -19.25 -7.39 20.49
C LEU A 318 -20.66 -7.59 19.93
N ASP A 319 -21.30 -6.50 19.49
CA ASP A 319 -22.67 -6.52 18.99
C ASP A 319 -22.76 -7.23 17.64
N GLU A 320 -21.86 -6.92 16.71
CA GLU A 320 -21.76 -7.62 15.42
C GLU A 320 -21.50 -9.12 15.58
N TYR A 321 -20.62 -9.49 16.52
CA TYR A 321 -20.37 -10.89 16.82
C TYR A 321 -21.64 -11.61 17.28
N ARG A 322 -22.39 -11.00 18.22
CA ARG A 322 -23.66 -11.54 18.73
C ARG A 322 -24.72 -11.65 17.64
N GLU A 323 -24.78 -10.68 16.74
CA GLU A 323 -25.80 -10.64 15.70
C GLU A 323 -25.52 -11.58 14.54
N ASN A 324 -24.26 -11.68 14.10
CA ASN A 324 -23.88 -12.32 12.84
C ASN A 324 -23.14 -13.65 13.01
N MET A 325 -22.34 -13.81 14.07
CA MET A 325 -21.50 -15.00 14.23
C MET A 325 -22.04 -15.98 15.29
N GLU A 326 -22.48 -15.46 16.44
CA GLU A 326 -22.96 -16.29 17.56
C GLU A 326 -24.27 -17.02 17.23
N LYS A 327 -25.12 -16.42 16.39
CA LYS A 327 -26.36 -17.05 15.93
C LYS A 327 -26.11 -18.14 14.89
N ASP A 328 -24.97 -18.13 14.19
CA ASP A 328 -24.61 -19.13 13.19
C ASP A 328 -23.82 -20.28 13.82
N LYS A 329 -24.51 -21.41 14.04
CA LYS A 329 -23.92 -22.64 14.61
C LYS A 329 -22.75 -23.20 13.82
N ALA A 330 -22.63 -22.93 12.52
CA ALA A 330 -21.50 -23.40 11.72
C ALA A 330 -20.23 -22.60 12.05
N LEU A 331 -20.34 -21.28 12.16
CA LEU A 331 -19.24 -20.39 12.50
C LEU A 331 -18.84 -20.52 13.98
N GLU A 332 -19.81 -20.56 14.88
CA GLU A 332 -19.58 -20.71 16.33
C GLU A 332 -18.75 -21.97 16.70
N ARG A 333 -18.86 -23.02 15.88
CA ARG A 333 -18.10 -24.27 16.05
C ARG A 333 -16.69 -24.23 15.47
N ARG A 334 -16.31 -23.16 14.77
CA ARG A 334 -15.01 -22.97 14.11
C ARG A 334 -14.20 -21.83 14.72
N PHE A 335 -14.87 -20.85 15.29
CA PHE A 335 -14.24 -19.72 15.94
C PHE A 335 -14.14 -19.87 17.46
N GLN A 336 -13.11 -19.27 18.04
CA GLN A 336 -12.93 -19.09 19.48
C GLN A 336 -12.81 -17.59 19.79
N LYS A 337 -13.62 -17.11 20.74
CA LYS A 337 -13.63 -15.70 21.16
C LYS A 337 -12.34 -15.36 21.91
N VAL A 338 -11.76 -14.21 21.58
CA VAL A 338 -10.69 -13.53 22.33
C VAL A 338 -11.20 -12.12 22.61
N LEU A 339 -11.45 -11.81 23.88
CA LEU A 339 -11.94 -10.49 24.27
C LEU A 339 -10.77 -9.52 24.32
N VAL A 340 -10.84 -8.45 23.55
CA VAL A 340 -9.85 -7.37 23.54
C VAL A 340 -10.45 -6.19 24.27
N GLN A 341 -9.96 -5.94 25.48
CA GLN A 341 -10.43 -4.86 26.31
C GLN A 341 -9.69 -3.56 25.97
N GLU A 342 -10.39 -2.44 26.19
CA GLU A 342 -9.79 -1.12 26.23
C GLU A 342 -8.67 -1.12 27.29
N PRO A 343 -7.45 -0.68 26.94
CA PRO A 343 -6.35 -0.61 27.90
C PRO A 343 -6.64 0.44 28.98
N THR A 344 -6.03 0.28 30.15
CA THR A 344 -6.13 1.30 31.19
C THR A 344 -5.39 2.58 30.79
N VAL A 345 -5.59 3.66 31.54
CA VAL A 345 -4.84 4.91 31.32
C VAL A 345 -3.33 4.66 31.49
N GLU A 346 -2.92 3.84 32.46
CA GLU A 346 -1.52 3.49 32.71
C GLU A 346 -0.93 2.65 31.56
N ASP A 347 -1.68 1.67 31.07
CA ASP A 347 -1.29 0.88 29.90
C ASP A 347 -1.18 1.76 28.65
N THR A 348 -2.11 2.71 28.48
CA THR A 348 -2.08 3.66 27.35
C THR A 348 -0.87 4.57 27.42
N ILE A 349 -0.49 5.06 28.60
CA ILE A 349 0.75 5.83 28.78
C ILE A 349 1.95 4.99 28.35
N SER A 350 1.98 3.70 28.70
CA SER A 350 3.05 2.79 28.30
C SER A 350 3.09 2.56 26.78
N ILE A 351 1.93 2.42 26.14
CA ILE A 351 1.80 2.35 24.68
C ILE A 351 2.33 3.63 24.04
N LEU A 352 1.89 4.80 24.50
CA LEU A 352 2.35 6.10 24.00
C LEU A 352 3.86 6.29 24.17
N ARG A 353 4.44 5.85 25.28
CA ARG A 353 5.89 5.87 25.51
C ARG A 353 6.64 4.98 24.51
N GLY A 354 6.08 3.82 24.17
CA GLY A 354 6.64 2.93 23.14
C GLY A 354 6.56 3.52 21.73
N LEU A 355 5.52 4.29 21.43
CA LEU A 355 5.33 4.97 20.14
C LEU A 355 6.04 6.33 20.04
N LYS A 356 6.46 6.90 21.18
CA LYS A 356 7.05 8.24 21.29
C LYS A 356 8.15 8.49 20.27
N GLU A 357 9.14 7.61 20.20
CA GLU A 357 10.30 7.79 19.32
C GLU A 357 9.89 7.88 17.84
N ARG A 358 8.90 7.08 17.43
CA ARG A 358 8.39 7.10 16.05
C ARG A 358 7.68 8.41 15.71
N PHE A 359 6.83 8.92 16.62
CA PHE A 359 6.18 10.22 16.43
C PHE A 359 7.18 11.38 16.40
N GLU A 360 8.17 11.37 17.31
CA GLU A 360 9.24 12.38 17.34
C GLU A 360 10.04 12.41 16.04
N ILE A 361 10.35 11.25 15.44
CA ILE A 361 11.04 11.16 14.15
C ILE A 361 10.11 11.64 13.03
N HIS A 362 8.88 11.09 12.95
CA HIS A 362 7.93 11.40 11.88
C HIS A 362 7.61 12.89 11.80
N HIS A 363 7.35 13.53 12.94
CA HIS A 363 6.99 14.95 13.01
C HIS A 363 8.18 15.87 13.21
N SER A 364 9.36 15.34 13.53
CA SER A 364 10.55 16.12 13.87
C SER A 364 10.34 17.05 15.08
N VAL A 365 9.63 16.57 16.10
CA VAL A 365 9.32 17.29 17.34
C VAL A 365 9.83 16.54 18.56
N ASN A 366 9.76 17.18 19.74
CA ASN A 366 10.05 16.55 21.03
C ASN A 366 8.77 16.41 21.85
N ILE A 367 8.50 15.19 22.29
CA ILE A 367 7.31 14.87 23.06
C ILE A 367 7.71 14.67 24.51
N HIS A 368 7.26 15.59 25.36
CA HIS A 368 7.47 15.49 26.80
C HIS A 368 6.61 14.36 27.38
N ASP A 369 7.14 13.64 28.39
CA ASP A 369 6.39 12.55 29.03
C ASP A 369 5.07 13.04 29.67
N SER A 370 5.10 14.27 30.22
CA SER A 370 3.90 14.93 30.74
C SER A 370 2.81 15.12 29.68
N ALA A 371 3.18 15.32 28.41
CA ALA A 371 2.21 15.44 27.32
C ALA A 371 1.55 14.08 27.02
N LEU A 372 2.29 12.97 27.11
CA LEU A 372 1.74 11.62 26.94
C LEU A 372 0.75 11.28 28.07
N VAL A 373 1.12 11.61 29.32
CA VAL A 373 0.24 11.44 30.48
C VAL A 373 -1.03 12.28 30.34
N ALA A 374 -0.89 13.54 29.92
CA ALA A 374 -2.03 14.42 29.67
C ALA A 374 -2.92 13.88 28.55
N ALA A 375 -2.34 13.40 27.44
CA ALA A 375 -3.09 12.86 26.32
C ALA A 375 -3.92 11.65 26.72
N ALA A 376 -3.34 10.69 27.44
CA ALA A 376 -4.07 9.51 27.93
C ALA A 376 -5.16 9.90 28.95
N THR A 377 -4.84 10.78 29.91
CA THR A 377 -5.77 11.15 30.99
C THR A 377 -6.94 11.99 30.49
N LEU A 378 -6.66 13.00 29.66
CA LEU A 378 -7.68 13.94 29.16
C LEU A 378 -8.55 13.28 28.09
N SER A 379 -7.98 12.51 27.16
CA SER A 379 -8.78 11.79 26.17
C SER A 379 -9.70 10.76 26.82
N ASN A 380 -9.23 10.05 27.85
CA ASN A 380 -10.08 9.13 28.61
C ASN A 380 -11.25 9.84 29.31
N ARG A 381 -11.02 11.05 29.82
CA ARG A 381 -12.02 11.79 30.60
C ARG A 381 -13.03 12.53 29.73
N TYR A 382 -12.61 13.11 28.60
CA TYR A 382 -13.42 14.06 27.83
C TYR A 382 -13.89 13.54 26.48
N ILE A 383 -13.24 12.52 25.91
CA ILE A 383 -13.65 11.89 24.65
C ILE A 383 -14.30 10.54 25.01
N THR A 384 -15.62 10.54 25.09
CA THR A 384 -16.43 9.40 25.60
C THR A 384 -16.96 8.48 24.51
N ASP A 385 -16.92 8.91 23.26
CA ASP A 385 -17.42 8.20 22.07
C ASP A 385 -16.35 7.37 21.35
N ARG A 386 -15.08 7.48 21.78
CA ARG A 386 -13.94 6.70 21.29
C ARG A 386 -13.23 5.98 22.43
N PHE A 387 -12.46 4.96 22.09
CA PHE A 387 -11.77 4.09 23.03
C PHE A 387 -10.25 4.30 23.00
N LEU A 388 -9.60 4.05 24.13
CA LEU A 388 -8.14 3.92 24.21
C LEU A 388 -7.68 2.65 23.48
N PRO A 389 -6.44 2.61 22.95
CA PRO A 389 -5.47 3.71 22.94
C PRO A 389 -5.66 4.71 21.79
N ASP A 390 -6.53 4.42 20.81
CA ASP A 390 -6.71 5.18 19.58
C ASP A 390 -6.88 6.70 19.80
N LYS A 391 -7.85 7.11 20.62
CA LYS A 391 -8.10 8.55 20.89
C LYS A 391 -6.90 9.28 21.52
N ALA A 392 -6.05 8.58 22.28
CA ALA A 392 -4.89 9.18 22.91
C ALA A 392 -3.72 9.29 21.93
N ILE A 393 -3.55 8.29 21.06
CA ILE A 393 -2.58 8.29 19.97
C ILE A 393 -2.90 9.44 19.00
N ASP A 394 -4.16 9.55 18.60
CA ASP A 394 -4.66 10.60 17.71
C ASP A 394 -4.41 12.02 18.28
N LEU A 395 -4.66 12.22 19.58
CA LEU A 395 -4.39 13.51 20.23
C LEU A 395 -2.89 13.86 20.24
N VAL A 396 -2.01 12.88 20.45
CA VAL A 396 -0.55 13.09 20.38
C VAL A 396 -0.13 13.41 18.95
N ASP A 397 -0.66 12.69 17.97
CA ASP A 397 -0.36 12.90 16.55
C ASP A 397 -0.79 14.29 16.09
N GLU A 398 -2.02 14.69 16.42
CA GLU A 398 -2.58 16.02 16.13
C GLU A 398 -1.72 17.12 16.75
N ALA A 399 -1.38 17.01 18.05
CA ALA A 399 -0.52 17.98 18.72
C ALA A 399 0.87 18.09 18.08
N CYS A 400 1.46 16.96 17.66
CA CYS A 400 2.74 16.94 16.95
C CYS A 400 2.63 17.60 15.58
N ALA A 401 1.56 17.32 14.83
CA ALA A 401 1.29 17.91 13.53
C ALA A 401 1.10 19.43 13.63
N THR A 402 0.36 19.92 14.64
CA THR A 402 0.18 21.36 14.89
C THR A 402 1.53 22.06 15.09
N ILE A 403 2.36 21.53 16.00
CA ILE A 403 3.69 22.11 16.27
C ILE A 403 4.55 22.10 15.00
N ARG A 404 4.52 21.01 14.22
CA ARG A 404 5.27 20.91 12.97
C ARG A 404 4.85 21.97 11.94
N VAL A 405 3.55 22.25 11.83
CA VAL A 405 3.04 23.30 10.93
C VAL A 405 3.49 24.68 11.41
N GLU A 406 3.44 24.94 12.71
CA GLU A 406 3.89 26.20 13.31
C GLU A 406 5.40 26.42 13.11
N MET A 407 6.22 25.39 13.32
CA MET A 407 7.67 25.46 13.11
C MET A 407 8.07 25.77 11.66
N ASN A 408 7.26 25.36 10.69
CA ASN A 408 7.52 25.62 9.27
C ASN A 408 6.90 26.94 8.78
N SER A 409 6.04 27.54 9.61
CA SER A 409 5.36 28.79 9.32
C SER A 409 6.14 29.98 9.89
N MET A 410 5.86 31.16 9.38
CA MET A 410 6.41 32.39 9.95
C MET A 410 5.81 32.59 11.35
N PRO A 411 6.62 32.85 12.39
CA PRO A 411 6.10 33.14 13.72
C PRO A 411 5.12 34.31 13.67
N THR A 412 4.04 34.25 14.47
CA THR A 412 2.99 35.29 14.46
C THR A 412 3.55 36.69 14.72
N GLU A 413 4.56 36.80 15.58
CA GLU A 413 5.26 38.06 15.84
C GLU A 413 5.98 38.62 14.60
N LEU A 414 6.67 37.75 13.85
CA LEU A 414 7.36 38.13 12.62
C LEU A 414 6.37 38.46 11.49
N ASP A 415 5.28 37.69 11.35
CA ASP A 415 4.22 37.96 10.38
C ASP A 415 3.54 39.32 10.67
N ALA A 416 3.24 39.61 11.95
CA ALA A 416 2.66 40.89 12.35
C ALA A 416 3.56 42.08 12.02
N VAL A 417 4.87 42.00 12.34
CA VAL A 417 5.84 43.06 12.01
C VAL A 417 6.00 43.19 10.50
N THR A 418 6.07 42.08 9.76
CA THR A 418 6.23 42.08 8.30
C THR A 418 5.03 42.72 7.59
N ARG A 419 3.80 42.44 8.04
CA ARG A 419 2.59 43.09 7.52
C ARG A 419 2.56 44.58 7.80
N ARG A 420 2.95 45.00 9.02
CA ARG A 420 3.03 46.42 9.37
C ARG A 420 4.07 47.15 8.52
N LEU A 421 5.22 46.51 8.29
CA LEU A 421 6.28 47.03 7.43
C LEU A 421 5.79 47.21 5.98
N MET A 422 5.05 46.24 5.44
CA MET A 422 4.44 46.36 4.12
C MET A 422 3.42 47.51 4.04
N GLN A 423 2.60 47.72 5.07
CA GLN A 423 1.67 48.86 5.14
C GLN A 423 2.40 50.20 5.13
N LEU A 424 3.45 50.34 5.93
CA LEU A 424 4.27 51.55 5.98
C LEU A 424 5.00 51.79 4.65
N GLU A 425 5.50 50.75 3.98
CA GLU A 425 6.13 50.88 2.66
C GLU A 425 5.15 51.38 1.59
N ILE A 426 3.89 50.92 1.62
CA ILE A 426 2.84 51.42 0.73
C ILE A 426 2.54 52.90 1.01
N GLU A 427 2.40 53.28 2.28
CA GLU A 427 2.19 54.68 2.69
C GLU A 427 3.38 55.56 2.27
N GLU A 428 4.63 55.06 2.39
CA GLU A 428 5.84 55.75 1.94
C GLU A 428 5.81 56.05 0.44
N GLN A 429 5.43 55.07 -0.39
CA GLN A 429 5.36 55.25 -1.84
C GLN A 429 4.28 56.25 -2.25
N ALA A 430 3.14 56.24 -1.56
CA ALA A 430 2.07 57.22 -1.80
C ALA A 430 2.53 58.64 -1.43
N LEU A 431 3.12 58.82 -0.24
CA LEU A 431 3.59 60.13 0.24
C LEU A 431 4.76 60.69 -0.58
N LYS A 432 5.59 59.85 -1.19
CA LYS A 432 6.67 60.28 -2.11
C LYS A 432 6.15 61.00 -3.36
N MET A 433 4.90 60.78 -3.75
CA MET A 433 4.28 61.43 -4.92
C MET A 433 3.69 62.80 -4.58
N GLU A 434 3.49 63.11 -3.30
CA GLU A 434 2.90 64.35 -2.81
C GLU A 434 3.96 65.45 -2.59
N LYS A 435 3.56 66.71 -2.79
CA LYS A 435 4.48 67.88 -2.76
C LYS A 435 4.19 68.89 -1.66
N ASP A 436 3.13 68.70 -0.89
CA ASP A 436 2.73 69.61 0.19
C ASP A 436 3.59 69.41 1.45
N ASP A 437 3.74 70.47 2.24
CA ASP A 437 4.60 70.51 3.43
C ASP A 437 4.14 69.53 4.54
N ALA A 438 2.83 69.23 4.61
CA ALA A 438 2.30 68.28 5.57
C ALA A 438 2.69 66.84 5.21
N SER A 439 2.56 66.44 3.94
CA SER A 439 3.00 65.12 3.46
C SER A 439 4.51 64.91 3.60
N GLN A 440 5.33 65.95 3.33
CA GLN A 440 6.78 65.86 3.53
C GLN A 440 7.18 65.63 4.99
N LYS A 441 6.50 66.30 5.94
CA LYS A 441 6.70 66.07 7.38
C LYS A 441 6.25 64.68 7.82
N ARG A 442 5.11 64.20 7.33
CA ARG A 442 4.62 62.83 7.61
C ARG A 442 5.58 61.79 7.04
N LEU A 443 6.11 62.00 5.83
CA LEU A 443 7.08 61.11 5.19
C LEU A 443 8.35 60.97 6.04
N ALA A 444 8.87 62.07 6.62
CA ALA A 444 10.05 62.01 7.48
C ALA A 444 9.81 61.16 8.74
N ILE A 445 8.67 61.35 9.42
CA ILE A 445 8.29 60.55 10.60
C ILE A 445 8.09 59.07 10.21
N LEU A 446 7.42 58.84 9.08
CA LEU A 446 7.16 57.50 8.58
C LEU A 446 8.44 56.76 8.22
N GLN A 447 9.44 57.44 7.66
CA GLN A 447 10.75 56.83 7.37
C GLN A 447 11.49 56.41 8.65
N GLU A 448 11.34 57.15 9.74
CA GLU A 448 11.87 56.77 11.06
C GLU A 448 11.15 55.53 11.61
N GLU A 449 9.81 55.50 11.57
CA GLU A 449 9.01 54.32 11.95
C GLU A 449 9.37 53.08 11.10
N LEU A 450 9.57 53.27 9.79
CA LEU A 450 9.90 52.21 8.84
C LEU A 450 11.30 51.65 9.12
N ALA A 451 12.27 52.49 9.48
CA ALA A 451 13.60 52.06 9.90
C ALA A 451 13.54 51.19 11.18
N GLU A 452 12.78 51.63 12.19
CA GLU A 452 12.60 50.87 13.44
C GLU A 452 11.92 49.52 13.20
N GLN A 453 10.86 49.49 12.39
CA GLN A 453 10.16 48.24 12.05
C GLN A 453 11.04 47.31 11.21
N ARG A 454 11.85 47.84 10.28
CA ARG A 454 12.82 47.05 9.50
C ARG A 454 13.86 46.39 10.39
N GLU A 455 14.39 47.11 11.36
CA GLU A 455 15.36 46.56 12.31
C GLU A 455 14.72 45.44 13.15
N LYS A 456 13.52 45.65 13.68
CA LYS A 456 12.76 44.61 14.42
C LYS A 456 12.48 43.38 13.55
N ALA A 457 12.03 43.58 12.32
CA ALA A 457 11.77 42.49 11.37
C ALA A 457 13.04 41.68 11.09
N ASN A 458 14.15 42.35 10.81
CA ASN A 458 15.44 41.71 10.53
C ASN A 458 15.94 40.90 11.73
N ASN A 459 15.86 41.45 12.95
CA ASN A 459 16.27 40.75 14.17
C ASN A 459 15.43 39.48 14.41
N LEU A 460 14.10 39.58 14.28
CA LEU A 460 13.21 38.43 14.43
C LEU A 460 13.43 37.39 13.32
N LYS A 461 13.64 37.84 12.08
CA LYS A 461 13.92 36.96 10.94
C LYS A 461 15.23 36.21 11.11
N MET A 462 16.31 36.90 11.50
CA MET A 462 17.60 36.25 11.75
C MET A 462 17.49 35.21 12.87
N LYS A 463 16.82 35.55 13.98
CA LYS A 463 16.60 34.61 15.07
C LYS A 463 15.85 33.37 14.60
N TRP A 464 14.77 33.55 13.83
CA TRP A 464 13.99 32.46 13.27
C TRP A 464 14.81 31.58 12.29
N GLU A 465 15.61 32.20 11.41
CA GLU A 465 16.47 31.47 10.48
C GLU A 465 17.53 30.61 11.20
N ILE A 466 18.14 31.16 12.27
CA ILE A 466 19.09 30.42 13.12
C ILE A 466 18.41 29.24 13.81
N GLU A 467 17.29 29.46 14.49
CA GLU A 467 16.54 28.40 15.19
C GLU A 467 16.08 27.31 14.21
N LYS A 468 15.62 27.70 13.02
CA LYS A 468 15.21 26.76 11.96
C LYS A 468 16.39 25.93 11.45
N GLU A 469 17.57 26.53 11.28
CA GLU A 469 18.78 25.81 10.88
C GLU A 469 19.21 24.79 11.95
N GLU A 470 19.16 25.16 13.23
CA GLU A 470 19.46 24.26 14.35
C GLU A 470 18.51 23.07 14.41
N VAL A 471 17.20 23.31 14.27
CA VAL A 471 16.19 22.25 14.20
C VAL A 471 16.46 21.29 13.05
N ASN A 472 16.79 21.82 11.86
CA ASN A 472 17.10 20.99 10.70
C ASN A 472 18.34 20.12 10.91
N LYS A 473 19.37 20.64 11.59
CA LYS A 473 20.56 19.84 11.97
C LYS A 473 20.20 18.69 12.91
N ILE A 474 19.37 18.96 13.92
CA ILE A 474 18.90 17.92 14.86
C ILE A 474 18.08 16.86 14.12
N ARG A 475 17.20 17.27 13.22
CA ARG A 475 16.39 16.36 12.41
C ARG A 475 17.25 15.41 11.58
N ASN A 476 18.21 15.94 10.82
CA ASN A 476 19.09 15.11 9.99
C ASN A 476 19.85 14.09 10.85
N LYS A 477 20.31 14.49 12.04
CA LYS A 477 20.97 13.59 12.99
C LYS A 477 20.05 12.50 13.53
N ARG A 478 18.76 12.78 13.76
CA ARG A 478 17.78 11.76 14.16
C ARG A 478 17.52 10.75 13.07
N GLU A 479 17.35 11.21 11.83
CA GLU A 479 17.19 10.33 10.68
C GLU A 479 18.42 9.42 10.47
N GLU A 480 19.63 9.93 10.70
CA GLU A 480 20.87 9.14 10.70
C GLU A 480 20.88 8.08 11.82
N ILE A 481 20.51 8.45 13.05
CA ILE A 481 20.45 7.52 14.19
C ILE A 481 19.44 6.41 13.93
N ASP A 482 18.25 6.75 13.43
CA ASP A 482 17.20 5.77 13.14
C ASP A 482 17.63 4.81 12.02
N ARG A 483 18.32 5.31 10.99
CA ARG A 483 18.92 4.46 9.95
C ARG A 483 19.95 3.51 10.55
N ALA A 484 20.86 4.00 11.39
CA ALA A 484 21.88 3.18 12.04
C ALA A 484 21.26 2.12 12.97
N LYS A 485 20.18 2.44 13.69
CA LYS A 485 19.43 1.46 14.50
C LYS A 485 18.81 0.38 13.63
N ARG A 486 18.19 0.75 12.50
CA ARG A 486 17.64 -0.21 11.54
C ARG A 486 18.71 -1.12 10.94
N GLU A 487 19.88 -0.58 10.60
CA GLU A 487 21.02 -1.37 10.13
C GLU A 487 21.53 -2.34 11.20
N LEU A 488 21.57 -1.93 12.47
CA LEU A 488 21.96 -2.78 13.59
C LEU A 488 20.95 -3.92 13.84
N GLU A 489 19.65 -3.67 13.71
CA GLU A 489 18.62 -4.71 13.85
C GLU A 489 18.62 -5.72 12.70
N GLN A 490 19.12 -5.33 11.53
CA GLN A 490 19.26 -6.20 10.36
C GLN A 490 20.52 -7.06 10.36
N ALA A 491 21.56 -6.63 11.11
CA ALA A 491 22.84 -7.33 11.27
C ALA A 491 22.76 -8.43 12.34
#